data_AF-A0AA38N4J4-F1
#
_entry.id   AF-A0AA38N4J4-F1
#
_cell.length_a   1.000
_cell.length_b   1.000
_cell.length_c   1.000
_cell.angle_alpha   90.00
_cell.angle_beta   90.00
_cell.angle_gamma   90.00
#
_symmetry.space_group_name_H-M   'P 1'
#
loop_
_entity.id
_entity.type
_entity.pdbx_description
1 polymer ?
#
loop_
_entity_poly.entity_id
_entity_poly.type
_entity_poly.pdbx_seq_one_letter_code
_entity_poly.pdbx_strand_id
1 'polypeptide(L)'
;MQASDAVTNILQDVPIIQRHLGWVPKSEFHCGQITLKSQVKATQIHWKDSEAATTGIIPPEHIEWLQGNSPKVITQTGDPCAIGSWVFARTEDNHQVIGHIIEILLWSSSRLGHGIVVLEQFQLGADLHEDFECPILRQETLQPMVTVKSNVWLTPRSHSDSELCSQ
;
A
#
# COMPACT_ATOMS: atom_id res chain seq x y z
N MET A 1 17.34 19.27 -23.67
CA MET A 1 16.86 19.06 -25.05
C MET A 1 15.70 18.09 -24.98
N GLN A 2 14.53 18.46 -25.48
CA GLN A 2 13.34 17.59 -25.50
C GLN A 2 13.09 17.17 -26.95
N ALA A 3 12.69 15.91 -27.15
CA ALA A 3 12.29 15.43 -28.48
C ALA A 3 11.03 16.17 -28.95
N SER A 4 10.84 16.29 -30.26
CA SER A 4 9.62 16.89 -30.83
C SER A 4 8.36 16.07 -30.48
N ASP A 5 7.19 16.71 -30.49
CA ASP A 5 5.91 16.05 -30.19
C ASP A 5 5.64 14.87 -31.13
N ALA A 6 6.02 14.98 -32.40
CA ALA A 6 5.89 13.89 -33.37
C ALA A 6 6.68 12.64 -32.97
N VAL A 7 7.92 12.84 -32.47
CA VAL A 7 8.76 11.73 -31.98
C VAL A 7 8.18 11.16 -30.69
N THR A 8 7.71 12.02 -29.78
CA THR A 8 7.07 11.59 -28.53
C THR A 8 5.83 10.75 -28.78
N ASN A 9 4.97 11.16 -29.73
CA ASN A 9 3.77 10.42 -30.10
C ASN A 9 4.12 9.05 -30.71
N ILE A 10 5.09 8.98 -31.64
CA ILE A 10 5.54 7.70 -32.20
C ILE A 10 6.07 6.76 -31.09
N LEU A 11 6.82 7.30 -30.14
CA LEU A 11 7.34 6.52 -29.00
C LEU A 11 6.24 6.03 -28.06
N GLN A 12 5.14 6.77 -27.92
CA GLN A 12 3.97 6.37 -27.10
C GLN A 12 3.05 5.39 -27.82
N ASP A 13 2.85 5.58 -29.13
CA ASP A 13 1.83 4.87 -29.92
C ASP A 13 2.32 3.57 -30.54
N VAL A 14 3.64 3.33 -30.58
CA VAL A 14 4.24 2.19 -31.29
C VAL A 14 4.91 1.21 -30.30
N PRO A 15 4.18 0.17 -29.81
CA PRO A 15 4.70 -0.78 -28.81
C PRO A 15 5.96 -1.54 -29.25
N ILE A 16 6.15 -1.72 -30.56
CA ILE A 16 7.34 -2.42 -31.07
C ILE A 16 8.61 -1.61 -30.81
N ILE A 17 8.55 -0.27 -30.92
CA ILE A 17 9.70 0.60 -30.63
C ILE A 17 9.97 0.59 -29.12
N GLN A 18 8.92 0.69 -28.29
CA GLN A 18 9.03 0.62 -26.84
C GLN A 18 9.75 -0.65 -26.38
N ARG A 19 9.34 -1.83 -26.89
CA ARG A 19 9.98 -3.10 -26.57
C ARG A 19 11.45 -3.16 -26.97
N HIS A 20 11.81 -2.66 -28.16
CA HIS A 20 13.21 -2.66 -28.62
C HIS A 20 14.10 -1.72 -27.80
N LEU A 21 13.53 -0.63 -27.28
CA LEU A 21 14.23 0.32 -26.43
C LEU A 21 14.25 -0.09 -24.95
N GLY A 22 13.60 -1.20 -24.58
CA GLY A 22 13.37 -1.56 -23.17
C GLY A 22 12.46 -0.57 -22.42
N TRP A 23 11.74 0.27 -23.16
CA TRP A 23 10.80 1.23 -22.60
C TRP A 23 9.51 0.50 -22.25
N VAL A 24 9.17 0.47 -20.96
CA VAL A 24 7.86 0.01 -20.48
C VAL A 24 6.92 1.22 -20.42
N PRO A 25 5.72 1.17 -21.05
CA PRO A 25 4.73 2.22 -20.88
C PRO A 25 4.53 2.54 -19.41
N LYS A 26 4.34 3.82 -19.08
CA LYS A 26 3.93 4.19 -17.73
C LYS A 26 2.60 3.50 -17.47
N SER A 27 2.61 2.44 -16.66
CA SER A 27 1.36 1.88 -16.16
C SER A 27 0.77 2.95 -15.26
N GLU A 28 -0.46 3.36 -15.55
CA GLU A 28 -1.20 4.17 -14.60
C GLU A 28 -1.52 3.28 -13.41
N PHE A 29 -1.00 3.65 -12.24
CA PHE A 29 -1.37 3.03 -10.97
C PHE A 29 -2.04 4.08 -10.11
N HIS A 30 -3.07 3.66 -9.38
CA HIS A 30 -3.71 4.52 -8.40
C HIS A 30 -3.11 4.22 -7.02
N CYS A 31 -2.66 5.27 -6.33
CA CYS A 31 -2.23 5.12 -4.94
C CYS A 31 -3.36 4.50 -4.11
N GLY A 32 -2.99 3.49 -3.31
CA GLY A 32 -3.87 2.69 -2.47
C GLY A 32 -4.65 1.60 -3.23
N GLN A 33 -4.50 1.48 -4.55
CA GLN A 33 -5.12 0.40 -5.32
C GLN A 33 -4.68 -0.97 -4.80
N ILE A 34 -5.64 -1.85 -4.52
CA ILE A 34 -5.34 -3.22 -4.14
C ILE A 34 -5.32 -4.09 -5.40
N THR A 35 -4.24 -4.85 -5.57
CA THR A 35 -4.02 -5.78 -6.67
C THR A 35 -3.95 -7.21 -6.15
N LEU A 36 -4.49 -8.14 -6.93
CA LEU A 36 -4.44 -9.58 -6.67
C LEU A 36 -3.67 -10.27 -7.78
N LYS A 37 -2.87 -11.29 -7.44
CA LYS A 37 -2.26 -12.15 -8.46
C LYS A 37 -3.30 -12.89 -9.29
N SER A 38 -4.45 -13.22 -8.69
CA SER A 38 -5.56 -13.89 -9.36
C SER A 38 -6.86 -13.65 -8.60
N GLN A 39 -7.84 -13.02 -9.26
CA GLN A 39 -9.18 -12.84 -8.70
C GLN A 39 -9.94 -14.17 -8.57
N VAL A 40 -9.70 -15.10 -9.50
CA VAL A 40 -10.32 -16.44 -9.49
C VAL A 40 -9.95 -17.25 -8.25
N LYS A 41 -8.80 -16.96 -7.65
CA LYS A 41 -8.31 -17.62 -6.42
C LYS A 41 -8.61 -16.81 -5.15
N ALA A 42 -9.41 -15.76 -5.23
CA ALA A 42 -9.83 -15.03 -4.06
C ALA A 42 -10.90 -15.82 -3.30
N THR A 43 -10.75 -15.90 -1.98
CA THR A 43 -11.70 -16.58 -1.10
C THR A 43 -12.60 -15.56 -0.45
N GLN A 44 -13.89 -15.83 -0.42
CA GLN A 44 -14.84 -15.02 0.34
C GLN A 44 -14.59 -15.22 1.83
N ILE A 45 -14.54 -14.12 2.58
CA ILE A 45 -14.36 -14.12 4.03
C ILE A 45 -15.55 -13.41 4.68
N HIS A 46 -16.05 -13.96 5.78
CA HIS A 46 -17.02 -13.25 6.60
C HIS A 46 -16.30 -12.17 7.41
N TRP A 47 -16.89 -10.98 7.49
CA TRP A 47 -16.29 -9.86 8.22
C TRP A 47 -15.84 -10.23 9.64
N LYS A 48 -16.66 -11.00 10.36
CA LYS A 48 -16.38 -11.42 11.75
C LYS A 48 -15.10 -12.25 11.91
N ASP A 49 -14.65 -12.89 10.83
CA ASP A 49 -13.46 -13.74 10.83
C ASP A 49 -12.21 -12.94 10.39
N SER A 50 -12.37 -11.68 9.99
CA SER A 50 -11.28 -10.80 9.58
C SER A 50 -10.65 -10.07 10.76
N GLU A 51 -9.37 -9.76 10.62
CA GLU A 51 -8.64 -8.91 11.58
C GLU A 51 -9.27 -7.51 11.64
N ALA A 52 -9.80 -7.02 10.52
CA ALA A 52 -10.52 -5.76 10.44
C ALA A 52 -11.72 -5.67 11.42
N ALA A 53 -12.36 -6.78 11.78
CA ALA A 53 -13.47 -6.76 12.75
C ALA A 53 -13.05 -6.36 14.16
N THR A 54 -11.78 -6.53 14.52
CA THR A 54 -11.25 -6.13 15.83
C THR A 54 -11.03 -4.62 15.96
N THR A 55 -11.03 -3.90 14.84
CA THR A 55 -10.75 -2.46 14.77
C THR A 55 -11.91 -1.58 15.24
N GLY A 56 -13.08 -2.18 15.53
CA GLY A 56 -14.31 -1.45 15.87
C GLY A 56 -15.00 -0.80 14.66
N ILE A 57 -14.50 -1.01 13.44
CA ILE A 57 -15.11 -0.49 12.23
C ILE A 57 -16.33 -1.31 11.85
N ILE A 58 -17.39 -0.58 11.49
CA ILE A 58 -18.62 -1.15 10.97
C ILE A 58 -18.42 -1.33 9.46
N PRO A 59 -18.44 -2.56 8.93
CA PRO A 59 -18.33 -2.78 7.50
C PRO A 59 -19.59 -2.25 6.81
N PRO A 60 -19.51 -1.76 5.57
CA PRO A 60 -20.71 -1.45 4.81
C PRO A 60 -21.58 -2.70 4.66
N GLU A 61 -22.89 -2.52 4.80
CA GLU A 61 -23.86 -3.60 4.64
C GLU A 61 -23.83 -4.14 3.19
N HIS A 62 -24.13 -5.44 3.04
CA HIS A 62 -24.23 -6.12 1.75
C HIS A 62 -22.94 -6.19 0.90
N ILE A 63 -21.77 -5.92 1.49
CA ILE A 63 -20.48 -6.16 0.82
C ILE A 63 -19.97 -7.56 1.16
N GLU A 64 -19.61 -8.31 0.13
CA GLU A 64 -18.82 -9.52 0.28
C GLU A 64 -17.34 -9.15 0.28
N TRP A 65 -16.64 -9.60 1.32
CA TRP A 65 -15.22 -9.37 1.47
C TRP A 65 -14.46 -10.53 0.84
N LEU A 66 -13.43 -10.18 0.07
CA LEU A 66 -12.53 -11.14 -0.54
C LEU A 66 -11.14 -11.01 0.05
N GLN A 67 -10.55 -12.15 0.39
CA GLN A 67 -9.14 -12.26 0.68
C GLN A 67 -8.46 -12.95 -0.50
N GLY A 68 -7.67 -12.18 -1.25
CA GLY A 68 -6.99 -12.71 -2.42
C GLY A 68 -5.73 -13.51 -2.08
N ASN A 69 -5.24 -14.30 -3.03
CA ASN A 69 -3.92 -14.91 -2.90
C ASN A 69 -2.83 -13.87 -3.17
N SER A 70 -2.00 -13.60 -2.15
CA SER A 70 -0.91 -12.61 -2.18
C SER A 70 -1.40 -11.20 -2.56
N PRO A 71 -2.36 -10.61 -1.80
CA PRO A 71 -2.85 -9.28 -2.09
C PRO A 71 -1.73 -8.26 -1.88
N LYS A 72 -1.72 -7.20 -2.69
CA LYS A 72 -0.78 -6.09 -2.55
C LYS A 72 -1.50 -4.77 -2.71
N VAL A 73 -1.11 -3.78 -1.93
CA VAL A 73 -1.56 -2.40 -2.07
C VAL A 73 -0.48 -1.58 -2.77
N ILE A 74 -0.88 -0.75 -3.73
CA ILE A 74 0.05 0.13 -4.44
C ILE A 74 0.26 1.41 -3.62
N THR A 75 1.52 1.78 -3.40
CA THR A 75 1.89 2.99 -2.67
C THR A 75 1.84 4.23 -3.56
N GLN A 76 2.06 5.40 -2.98
CA GLN A 76 2.14 6.67 -3.71
C GLN A 76 3.28 6.69 -4.74
N THR A 77 4.38 5.99 -4.46
CA THR A 77 5.52 5.86 -5.38
C THR A 77 5.25 4.86 -6.50
N GLY A 78 4.14 4.11 -6.44
CA GLY A 78 3.81 3.03 -7.36
C GLY A 78 4.33 1.66 -6.91
N ASP A 79 5.06 1.59 -5.80
CA ASP A 79 5.61 0.33 -5.30
C ASP A 79 4.51 -0.53 -4.65
N PRO A 80 4.48 -1.84 -4.92
CA PRO A 80 3.48 -2.74 -4.36
C PRO A 80 3.91 -3.26 -2.98
N CYS A 81 3.13 -2.97 -1.94
CA CYS A 81 3.30 -3.48 -0.58
C CYS A 81 2.39 -4.68 -0.32
N ALA A 82 2.95 -5.79 0.15
CA ALA A 82 2.20 -6.99 0.53
C ALA A 82 1.91 -7.03 2.04
N ILE A 83 1.07 -7.97 2.48
CA ILE A 83 1.01 -8.36 3.90
C ILE A 83 2.43 -8.67 4.40
N GLY A 84 2.80 -8.14 5.56
CA GLY A 84 4.16 -8.18 6.10
C GLY A 84 5.02 -6.95 5.79
N SER A 85 4.51 -5.98 5.03
CA SER A 85 5.27 -4.77 4.69
C SER A 85 5.10 -3.68 5.74
N TRP A 86 6.18 -2.96 6.02
CA TRP A 86 6.15 -1.71 6.78
C TRP A 86 5.74 -0.56 5.88
N VAL A 87 4.78 0.23 6.33
CA VAL A 87 4.26 1.38 5.60
C VAL A 87 4.07 2.56 6.53
N PHE A 88 4.25 3.76 5.97
CA PHE A 88 3.63 4.95 6.53
C PHE A 88 2.31 5.13 5.82
N ALA A 89 1.23 5.12 6.59
CA ALA A 89 -0.09 5.39 6.08
C ALA A 89 -0.58 6.74 6.57
N ARG A 90 -1.48 7.35 5.81
CA ARG A 90 -2.29 8.46 6.30
C ARG A 90 -3.63 7.92 6.80
N THR A 91 -4.36 8.59 7.67
CA THR A 91 -5.75 8.21 7.99
C THR A 91 -6.72 9.11 7.24
N GLU A 92 -8.02 8.83 7.32
CA GLU A 92 -9.04 9.76 6.79
C GLU A 92 -8.94 11.14 7.42
N ASP A 93 -8.56 11.20 8.70
CA ASP A 93 -8.32 12.43 9.45
C ASP A 93 -6.97 13.10 9.14
N ASN A 94 -6.27 12.66 8.10
CA ASN A 94 -4.96 13.17 7.67
C ASN A 94 -3.83 12.97 8.70
N HIS A 95 -4.00 12.07 9.68
CA HIS A 95 -2.93 11.69 10.61
C HIS A 95 -2.00 10.67 9.94
N GLN A 96 -0.69 10.85 10.11
CA GLN A 96 0.28 9.87 9.65
C GLN A 96 0.49 8.80 10.73
N VAL A 97 0.37 7.53 10.34
CA VAL A 97 0.60 6.37 11.18
C VAL A 97 1.70 5.51 10.58
N ILE A 98 2.51 4.91 11.45
CA ILE A 98 3.49 3.90 11.07
C ILE A 98 2.87 2.56 11.39
N GLY A 99 2.90 1.63 10.44
CA GLY A 99 2.32 0.33 10.69
C GLY A 99 2.87 -0.78 9.82
N HIS A 100 2.55 -1.99 10.24
CA HIS A 100 2.85 -3.21 9.56
C HIS A 100 1.57 -3.81 8.99
N ILE A 101 1.53 -4.08 7.68
CA ILE A 101 0.33 -4.64 7.04
C ILE A 101 0.13 -6.07 7.52
N ILE A 102 -1.01 -6.33 8.16
CA ILE A 102 -1.36 -7.68 8.64
C ILE A 102 -2.51 -8.31 7.88
N GLU A 103 -3.38 -7.50 7.28
CA GLU A 103 -4.48 -7.99 6.45
C GLU A 103 -4.79 -7.02 5.31
N ILE A 104 -5.18 -7.55 4.16
CA ILE A 104 -5.70 -6.79 3.03
C ILE A 104 -6.98 -7.47 2.54
N LEU A 105 -8.09 -6.76 2.61
CA LEU A 105 -9.41 -7.21 2.19
C LEU A 105 -9.89 -6.40 0.99
N LEU A 106 -10.54 -7.04 0.03
CA LEU A 106 -11.12 -6.40 -1.14
C LEU A 106 -12.64 -6.46 -1.12
N TRP A 107 -13.28 -5.46 -1.73
CA TRP A 107 -14.71 -5.49 -2.01
C TRP A 107 -14.95 -6.30 -3.28
N SER A 108 -15.80 -7.33 -3.21
CA SER A 108 -16.07 -8.19 -4.37
C SER A 108 -16.61 -7.44 -5.59
N SER A 109 -17.38 -6.37 -5.37
CA SER A 109 -18.00 -5.57 -6.42
C SER A 109 -17.11 -4.46 -6.98
N SER A 110 -15.92 -4.22 -6.40
CA SER A 110 -15.07 -3.11 -6.80
C SER A 110 -14.18 -3.46 -7.99
N ARG A 111 -14.44 -2.79 -9.12
CA ARG A 111 -13.54 -2.82 -10.29
C ARG A 111 -12.24 -2.04 -10.08
N LEU A 112 -12.25 -1.08 -9.15
CA LEU A 112 -11.15 -0.15 -8.89
C LEU A 112 -10.18 -0.66 -7.81
N GLY A 113 -10.37 -1.89 -7.30
CA GLY A 113 -9.51 -2.44 -6.25
C GLY A 113 -9.73 -1.75 -4.90
N HIS A 114 -10.96 -1.28 -4.65
CA HIS A 114 -11.33 -0.76 -3.34
C HIS A 114 -11.35 -1.87 -2.28
N GLY A 115 -10.92 -1.50 -1.09
CA GLY A 115 -10.84 -2.43 0.02
C GLY A 115 -10.28 -1.78 1.28
N ILE A 116 -9.94 -2.64 2.22
CA ILE A 116 -9.43 -2.30 3.54
C ILE A 116 -8.02 -2.88 3.67
N VAL A 117 -7.09 -2.05 4.10
CA VAL A 117 -5.77 -2.49 4.57
C VAL A 117 -5.76 -2.34 6.09
N VAL A 118 -5.48 -3.42 6.79
CA VAL A 118 -5.40 -3.43 8.25
C VAL A 118 -3.93 -3.38 8.64
N LEU A 119 -3.60 -2.39 9.46
CA LEU A 119 -2.25 -2.15 9.95
C LEU A 119 -2.17 -2.45 11.44
N GLU A 120 -1.14 -3.18 11.85
CA GLU A 120 -0.66 -3.14 13.23
C GLU A 120 0.11 -1.82 13.42
N GLN A 121 -0.36 -0.96 14.32
CA GLN A 121 0.19 0.39 14.50
C GLN A 121 1.38 0.41 15.46
N PHE A 122 2.38 1.21 15.11
CA PHE A 122 3.57 1.46 15.90
C PHE A 122 3.79 2.95 16.11
N GLN A 123 4.37 3.29 17.25
CA GLN A 123 4.83 4.63 17.56
C GLN A 123 6.35 4.70 17.54
N LEU A 124 6.88 5.83 17.10
CA LEU A 124 8.30 6.10 17.19
C LEU A 124 8.64 6.48 18.64
N GLY A 125 9.48 5.69 19.29
CA GLY A 125 9.99 5.98 20.63
C GLY A 125 10.91 7.19 20.63
N ALA A 126 10.94 7.91 21.75
CA ALA A 126 11.91 9.00 21.97
C ALA A 126 13.35 8.48 22.15
N ASP A 127 13.47 7.24 22.63
CA ASP A 127 14.77 6.60 22.87
C ASP A 127 15.34 6.03 21.56
N LEU A 128 16.63 6.28 21.34
CA LEU A 128 17.40 5.67 20.26
C LEU A 128 17.92 4.31 20.71
N HIS A 129 18.05 3.39 19.75
CA HIS A 129 18.73 2.11 19.99
C HIS A 129 20.22 2.34 20.26
N GLU A 130 20.75 1.73 21.33
CA GLU A 130 22.13 1.96 21.80
C GLU A 130 23.18 1.71 20.72
N ASP A 131 23.04 0.63 19.95
CA ASP A 131 24.03 0.29 18.91
C ASP A 131 23.81 0.97 17.55
N PHE A 132 22.59 1.40 17.25
CA PHE A 132 22.22 1.85 15.89
C PHE A 132 21.90 3.34 15.80
N GLU A 133 21.83 4.03 16.95
CA GLU A 133 21.47 5.45 17.06
C GLU A 133 20.20 5.82 16.29
N CYS A 134 19.26 4.88 16.17
CA CYS A 134 18.01 5.04 15.42
C CYS A 134 16.79 4.92 16.34
N PRO A 135 15.70 5.65 16.06
CA PRO A 135 14.51 5.58 16.91
C PRO A 135 13.88 4.18 16.91
N ILE A 136 13.47 3.71 18.09
CA ILE A 136 12.86 2.39 18.26
C ILE A 136 11.36 2.47 18.00
N LEU A 137 10.82 1.60 17.14
CA LEU A 137 9.38 1.44 16.99
C LEU A 137 8.82 0.63 18.17
N ARG A 138 7.81 1.16 18.85
CA ARG A 138 7.12 0.51 19.95
C ARG A 138 5.69 0.19 19.56
N GLN A 139 5.26 -1.03 19.88
CA GLN A 139 3.88 -1.44 19.71
C GLN A 139 3.02 -0.81 20.81
N GLU A 140 1.90 -0.22 20.41
CA GLU A 140 0.94 0.33 21.36
C GLU A 140 0.09 -0.81 21.93
N THR A 141 0.23 -1.05 23.24
CA THR A 141 -0.08 -2.35 23.87
C THR A 141 -1.58 -2.66 24.01
N LEU A 142 -2.48 -1.74 23.60
CA LEU A 142 -3.89 -1.77 24.00
C LEU A 142 -4.92 -1.37 22.91
N GLN A 143 -4.57 -1.46 21.61
CA GLN A 143 -5.41 -1.22 20.40
C GLN A 143 -5.53 0.24 19.90
N PRO A 144 -5.84 0.51 18.60
CA PRO A 144 -6.29 -0.45 17.57
C PRO A 144 -5.45 -0.49 16.30
N MET A 145 -5.59 -1.64 15.62
CA MET A 145 -5.20 -1.78 14.23
C MET A 145 -5.91 -0.72 13.40
N VAL A 146 -5.17 -0.04 12.51
CA VAL A 146 -5.74 1.03 11.69
C VAL A 146 -6.24 0.43 10.40
N THR A 147 -7.51 0.67 10.09
CA THR A 147 -8.04 0.43 8.75
C THR A 147 -7.79 1.64 7.90
N VAL A 148 -7.09 1.39 6.80
CA VAL A 148 -6.82 2.35 5.78
C VAL A 148 -7.66 1.99 4.56
N LYS A 149 -8.58 2.87 4.15
CA LYS A 149 -9.28 2.70 2.88
C LYS A 149 -8.28 2.85 1.73
N SER A 150 -8.48 2.10 0.66
CA SER A 150 -7.64 2.08 -0.56
C SER A 150 -7.40 3.43 -1.26
N ASN A 151 -7.88 4.56 -0.74
CA ASN A 151 -7.68 5.90 -1.32
C ASN A 151 -6.65 6.72 -0.52
N VAL A 152 -5.88 6.04 0.30
CA VAL A 152 -5.01 6.65 1.28
C VAL A 152 -3.55 6.43 0.92
N TRP A 153 -2.79 7.48 1.17
CA TRP A 153 -1.35 7.64 0.98
C TRP A 153 -0.57 6.61 1.78
N LEU A 154 -0.01 5.62 1.08
CA LEU A 154 1.01 4.73 1.62
C LEU A 154 2.36 5.13 1.03
N THR A 155 3.39 5.26 1.85
CA THR A 155 4.77 5.35 1.37
C THR A 155 5.56 4.13 1.85
N PRO A 156 6.29 3.44 0.95
CA PRO A 156 7.14 2.34 1.36
C PRO A 156 8.32 2.91 2.15
N ARG A 157 8.76 2.18 3.18
CA ARG A 157 10.05 2.47 3.80
C ARG A 157 11.15 2.04 2.82
N SER A 158 11.79 3.00 2.14
CA SER A 158 12.98 2.75 1.33
C SER A 158 14.08 2.15 2.22
N HIS A 159 14.67 1.03 1.81
CA HIS A 159 15.76 0.37 2.54
C HIS A 159 17.14 1.01 2.23
N SER A 160 17.15 2.28 1.85
CA SER A 160 18.35 2.97 1.36
C SER A 160 18.20 4.49 1.52
N ASP A 161 18.24 4.96 2.76
CA ASP A 161 18.64 6.33 3.08
C ASP A 161 19.64 6.27 4.23
N SER A 162 20.82 5.76 3.91
CA SER A 162 22.05 6.03 4.64
C SER A 162 22.85 7.08 3.86
N GLU A 163 22.31 8.29 3.75
CA GLU A 163 23.11 9.47 3.39
C GLU A 163 22.76 10.66 4.32
N LEU A 164 23.66 10.83 5.29
CA LEU A 164 24.22 12.12 5.74
C LEU A 164 23.34 13.06 6.57
N CYS A 165 23.52 12.90 7.88
CA CYS A 165 23.78 14.01 8.78
C CYS A 165 24.86 14.94 8.17
N SER A 166 24.51 16.19 7.81
CA SER A 166 25.33 17.42 7.89
C SER A 166 24.70 18.57 7.09
N GLN A 167 23.93 19.43 7.76
CA GLN A 167 24.21 20.86 7.97
C GLN A 167 23.09 21.52 8.78
#